data_AF-A0A956RIW7-F1
#
_entry.id   AF-A0A956RIW7-F1
#
_cell.length_a   1.000
_cell.length_b   1.000
_cell.length_c   1.000
_cell.angle_alpha   90.00
_cell.angle_beta   90.00
_cell.angle_gamma   90.00
#
_symmetry.space_group_name_H-M   'P 1'
#
loop_
_entity.id
_entity.type
_entity.pdbx_description
1 polymer ?
#
loop_
_entity_poly.entity_id
_entity_poly.type
_entity_poly.pdbx_seq_one_letter_code
_entity_poly.pdbx_strand_id
1 'polypeptide(L)'
;MTATTSGALTSTTDALTTTDASTTTTTQGGGGECVQTECKGKLYACGDCQDNDDDGLVDQADPECIGPCDDDESSFATGLPGDNMDACKQDCFFDGNSGAGDDKCEWNLKCDPENPGGDDCPYDPDFSNCPEMQNEQCVMNCQVPNGCDCFGCCSVESDGMTYDIYLGDPDCSLAMIEQCQPCTKNEDCDDECVPEMCELCFGQDPDDLPPECDGAECDEGKQSCTVDNEGVDDCPEGYFCFVGCCEVIIE
;
A
#
# COMPACT_ATOMS: atom_id res chain seq x y z
N MET A 1 -58.43 -43.92 -28.79
CA MET A 1 -57.53 -43.24 -29.74
C MET A 1 -56.27 -42.92 -28.95
N THR A 2 -55.27 -43.82 -28.99
CA THR A 2 -54.04 -43.72 -29.83
C THR A 2 -53.17 -42.54 -29.39
N ALA A 3 -51.85 -42.61 -29.20
CA ALA A 3 -50.87 -43.68 -29.36
C ALA A 3 -49.58 -43.24 -28.64
N THR A 4 -48.73 -44.22 -28.37
CA THR A 4 -47.29 -44.12 -28.10
C THR A 4 -46.54 -43.28 -29.14
N THR A 5 -45.48 -42.58 -28.73
CA THR A 5 -44.26 -42.48 -29.55
C THR A 5 -43.03 -42.28 -28.68
N SER A 6 -42.18 -43.30 -28.72
CA SER A 6 -40.75 -43.27 -28.37
C SER A 6 -39.99 -42.74 -29.60
N GLY A 7 -38.94 -41.95 -29.38
CA GLY A 7 -38.01 -41.52 -30.42
C GLY A 7 -36.60 -41.49 -29.83
N ALA A 8 -35.80 -42.48 -30.22
CA ALA A 8 -34.40 -42.62 -29.90
C ALA A 8 -33.53 -42.28 -31.12
N LEU A 9 -32.21 -42.19 -30.89
CA LEU A 9 -31.08 -42.27 -31.85
C LEU A 9 -30.69 -40.91 -32.49
N THR A 10 -29.43 -40.49 -32.71
CA THR A 10 -28.07 -41.08 -32.58
C THR A 10 -27.03 -40.05 -33.04
N SER A 11 -25.78 -40.19 -32.55
CA SER A 11 -24.48 -39.93 -33.25
C SER A 11 -24.12 -38.46 -33.53
N THR A 12 -22.92 -37.93 -33.23
CA THR A 12 -21.54 -38.32 -33.63
C THR A 12 -20.53 -37.66 -32.66
N THR A 13 -19.51 -38.34 -32.12
CA THR A 13 -18.05 -38.23 -32.50
C THR A 13 -17.63 -36.80 -32.90
N ASP A 14 -16.62 -36.17 -32.29
CA ASP A 14 -15.21 -36.59 -32.27
C ASP A 14 -14.35 -35.80 -31.26
N ALA A 15 -13.16 -36.33 -30.98
CA ALA A 15 -12.18 -35.86 -30.00
C ALA A 15 -11.19 -34.81 -30.56
N LEU A 16 -10.64 -33.95 -29.69
CA LEU A 16 -9.30 -33.31 -29.78
C LEU A 16 -8.99 -32.57 -28.45
N THR A 17 -8.21 -33.13 -27.52
CA THR A 17 -6.76 -32.95 -27.27
C THR A 17 -6.20 -31.52 -27.22
N THR A 18 -5.62 -31.22 -26.04
CA THR A 18 -4.30 -30.59 -25.81
C THR A 18 -4.21 -29.05 -25.75
N THR A 19 -3.95 -28.60 -24.52
CA THR A 19 -2.82 -27.74 -24.06
C THR A 19 -2.54 -26.43 -24.79
N ASP A 20 -2.56 -25.34 -24.01
CA ASP A 20 -1.50 -24.32 -23.96
C ASP A 20 -1.53 -23.76 -22.52
N ALA A 21 -0.53 -24.00 -21.67
CA ALA A 21 0.75 -23.31 -21.65
C ALA A 21 0.54 -21.79 -21.57
N SER A 22 0.29 -21.30 -20.35
CA SER A 22 0.35 -19.87 -20.05
C SER A 22 1.71 -19.36 -20.50
N THR A 23 1.66 -18.51 -21.52
CA THR A 23 2.83 -17.99 -22.20
C THR A 23 3.30 -16.79 -21.39
N THR A 24 4.43 -16.96 -20.70
CA THR A 24 5.21 -15.85 -20.14
C THR A 24 5.57 -14.93 -21.29
N THR A 25 4.87 -13.80 -21.38
CA THR A 25 5.11 -12.80 -22.40
C THR A 25 5.91 -11.69 -21.74
N THR A 26 7.25 -11.81 -21.81
CA THR A 26 8.14 -10.67 -21.60
C THR A 26 7.86 -9.63 -22.69
N THR A 27 7.33 -8.49 -22.29
CA THR A 27 7.35 -7.27 -23.11
C THR A 27 7.75 -6.08 -22.25
N GLN A 28 8.75 -5.37 -22.74
CA GLN A 28 9.38 -4.20 -22.16
C GLN A 28 8.61 -2.95 -22.61
N GLY A 29 8.09 -2.17 -21.64
CA GLY A 29 7.74 -0.75 -21.76
C GLY A 29 6.35 -0.39 -22.31
N GLY A 30 5.48 0.06 -21.40
CA GLY A 30 4.37 1.00 -21.64
C GLY A 30 3.03 0.38 -22.05
N GLY A 31 2.13 0.18 -21.08
CA GLY A 31 0.75 -0.26 -21.25
C GLY A 31 0.58 -1.79 -21.27
N GLY A 32 0.81 -2.42 -20.12
CA GLY A 32 0.65 -3.85 -19.91
C GLY A 32 -0.75 -4.25 -19.43
N GLU A 33 -0.93 -5.54 -19.17
CA GLU A 33 -1.98 -6.05 -18.28
C GLU A 33 -1.39 -6.01 -16.86
N CYS A 34 -2.23 -5.83 -15.82
CA CYS A 34 -1.75 -5.83 -14.45
C CYS A 34 -0.95 -7.11 -14.15
N VAL A 35 0.17 -6.95 -13.44
CA VAL A 35 1.07 -8.06 -13.14
C VAL A 35 0.94 -8.40 -11.66
N GLN A 36 0.41 -9.60 -11.40
CA GLN A 36 0.30 -10.11 -10.03
C GLN A 36 1.67 -10.18 -9.36
N THR A 37 1.73 -9.70 -8.12
CA THR A 37 2.94 -9.64 -7.31
C THR A 37 2.82 -10.58 -6.11
N GLU A 38 3.66 -11.61 -6.08
CA GLU A 38 3.71 -12.55 -4.95
C GLU A 38 4.73 -12.08 -3.90
N CYS A 39 4.32 -12.05 -2.63
CA CYS A 39 5.22 -11.82 -1.49
C CYS A 39 5.37 -13.10 -0.67
N LYS A 40 6.60 -13.61 -0.55
CA LYS A 40 6.92 -14.93 0.05
C LYS A 40 6.09 -16.10 -0.51
N GLY A 41 5.66 -16.02 -1.77
CA GLY A 41 4.82 -17.03 -2.44
C GLY A 41 3.34 -16.99 -2.06
N LYS A 42 2.85 -15.87 -1.51
CA LYS A 42 1.43 -15.57 -1.33
C LYS A 42 1.06 -14.34 -2.16
N LEU A 43 -0.10 -14.38 -2.80
CA LEU A 43 -0.76 -13.20 -3.35
C LEU A 43 -1.63 -12.57 -2.26
N TYR A 44 -1.53 -11.26 -2.14
CA TYR A 44 -2.27 -10.42 -1.20
C TYR A 44 -3.18 -9.48 -1.98
N ALA A 45 -4.17 -8.88 -1.31
CA ALA A 45 -5.20 -8.04 -1.93
C ALA A 45 -4.60 -6.97 -2.84
N CYS A 46 -3.60 -6.23 -2.35
CA CYS A 46 -2.96 -5.11 -3.03
C CYS A 46 -1.96 -5.48 -4.14
N GLY A 47 -1.86 -6.76 -4.50
CA GLY A 47 -0.98 -7.23 -5.56
C GLY A 47 -1.56 -8.39 -6.38
N ASP A 48 -2.89 -8.60 -6.32
CA ASP A 48 -3.55 -9.70 -7.00
C ASP A 48 -4.30 -9.32 -8.29
N CYS A 49 -4.21 -8.05 -8.70
CA CYS A 49 -4.83 -7.47 -9.88
C CYS A 49 -6.36 -7.53 -9.84
N GLN A 50 -6.94 -7.39 -8.66
CA GLN A 50 -8.39 -7.28 -8.47
C GLN A 50 -8.68 -6.14 -7.49
N ASP A 51 -9.71 -5.38 -7.81
CA ASP A 51 -10.40 -4.47 -6.90
C ASP A 51 -11.12 -5.31 -5.82
N ASN A 52 -10.51 -5.48 -4.64
CA ASN A 52 -10.98 -6.35 -3.56
C ASN A 52 -12.06 -5.69 -2.69
N ASP A 53 -12.16 -4.36 -2.70
CA ASP A 53 -13.10 -3.58 -1.89
C ASP A 53 -14.27 -2.95 -2.70
N ASP A 54 -14.24 -3.13 -4.03
CA ASP A 54 -15.21 -2.68 -5.04
C ASP A 54 -15.30 -1.13 -5.17
N ASP A 55 -14.21 -0.39 -4.92
CA ASP A 55 -14.17 1.09 -5.02
C ASP A 55 -13.86 1.61 -6.45
N GLY A 56 -13.35 0.74 -7.31
CA GLY A 56 -12.98 1.02 -8.71
C GLY A 56 -11.51 1.38 -8.94
N LEU A 57 -10.66 1.24 -7.93
CA LEU A 57 -9.21 1.26 -7.98
C LEU A 57 -8.69 -0.18 -7.78
N VAL A 58 -7.49 -0.46 -8.26
CA VAL A 58 -6.90 -1.80 -8.21
C VAL A 58 -5.47 -1.70 -7.72
N ASP A 59 -5.15 -2.48 -6.69
CA ASP A 59 -3.79 -2.65 -6.18
C ASP A 59 -3.14 -1.27 -5.89
N GLN A 60 -1.99 -0.95 -6.50
CA GLN A 60 -1.25 0.29 -6.25
C GLN A 60 -1.94 1.54 -6.80
N ALA A 61 -3.02 1.40 -7.56
CA ALA A 61 -3.89 2.52 -7.93
C ALA A 61 -4.79 2.94 -6.78
N ASP A 62 -5.01 2.05 -5.81
CA ASP A 62 -5.75 2.32 -4.59
C ASP A 62 -4.84 3.00 -3.56
N PRO A 63 -5.18 4.22 -3.08
CA PRO A 63 -4.48 4.92 -2.00
C PRO A 63 -4.32 4.10 -0.71
N GLU A 64 -5.24 3.20 -0.42
CA GLU A 64 -5.23 2.34 0.77
C GLU A 64 -4.14 1.25 0.69
N CYS A 65 -3.67 0.90 -0.51
CA CYS A 65 -2.58 -0.05 -0.71
C CYS A 65 -1.20 0.59 -0.56
N ILE A 66 -0.53 0.33 0.57
CA ILE A 66 0.82 0.84 0.85
C ILE A 66 1.89 0.09 0.04
N GLY A 67 1.65 -1.20 -0.21
CA GLY A 67 2.48 -2.00 -1.09
C GLY A 67 1.80 -3.30 -1.52
N PRO A 68 2.40 -4.04 -2.46
CA PRO A 68 1.78 -5.21 -3.07
C PRO A 68 1.67 -6.43 -2.12
N CYS A 69 2.23 -6.31 -0.93
CA CYS A 69 2.22 -7.36 0.08
C CYS A 69 1.10 -7.18 1.12
N ASP A 70 0.24 -6.17 0.98
CA ASP A 70 -0.85 -5.89 1.91
C ASP A 70 -2.13 -6.67 1.58
N ASP A 71 -2.76 -7.24 2.61
CA ASP A 71 -3.94 -8.11 2.52
C ASP A 71 -5.26 -7.35 2.71
N ASP A 72 -5.23 -6.02 2.76
CA ASP A 72 -6.38 -5.14 2.91
C ASP A 72 -6.27 -3.95 1.96
N GLU A 73 -7.25 -3.81 1.06
CA GLU A 73 -7.42 -2.71 0.12
C GLU A 73 -8.50 -1.73 0.61
N SER A 74 -9.20 -2.05 1.71
CA SER A 74 -10.33 -1.23 2.21
C SER A 74 -9.95 -0.20 3.29
N SER A 75 -8.70 -0.24 3.74
CA SER A 75 -8.15 0.65 4.76
C SER A 75 -6.64 0.82 4.53
N PHE A 76 -6.05 1.89 5.07
CA PHE A 76 -4.60 2.07 5.06
C PHE A 76 -3.86 1.08 5.99
N ALA A 77 -4.53 0.12 6.62
CA ALA A 77 -3.85 -0.91 7.38
C ALA A 77 -3.40 -2.03 6.43
N THR A 78 -2.26 -2.66 6.70
CA THR A 78 -1.72 -3.71 5.83
C THR A 78 -2.53 -5.02 5.80
N GLY A 79 -3.47 -5.22 6.73
CA GLY A 79 -4.19 -6.48 6.90
C GLY A 79 -3.33 -7.70 7.30
N LEU A 80 -2.02 -7.51 7.52
CA LEU A 80 -1.08 -8.60 7.76
C LEU A 80 -1.10 -9.13 9.20
N PRO A 81 -1.22 -10.46 9.42
CA PRO A 81 -1.17 -11.03 10.78
C PRO A 81 0.21 -10.84 11.41
N GLY A 82 0.30 -10.01 12.44
CA GLY A 82 1.59 -9.69 13.06
C GLY A 82 1.86 -8.20 13.11
N ASP A 83 1.31 -7.49 12.13
CA ASP A 83 1.60 -6.08 11.92
C ASP A 83 0.90 -5.19 12.93
N ASN A 84 1.65 -4.23 13.48
CA ASN A 84 1.24 -3.35 14.58
C ASN A 84 0.55 -4.06 15.77
N MET A 85 0.88 -5.34 16.00
CA MET A 85 0.23 -6.17 17.03
C MET A 85 0.57 -5.75 18.47
N ASP A 86 1.65 -5.00 18.68
CA ASP A 86 1.90 -4.36 19.96
C ASP A 86 1.13 -3.04 19.97
N ALA A 87 0.03 -3.01 20.73
CA ALA A 87 -0.82 -1.84 20.88
C ALA A 87 -0.07 -0.56 21.27
N CYS A 88 1.14 -0.68 21.83
CA CYS A 88 1.95 0.47 22.21
C CYS A 88 3.26 0.60 21.46
N LYS A 89 3.94 -0.48 21.11
CA LYS A 89 5.29 -0.41 20.51
C LYS A 89 5.17 -0.44 18.99
N GLN A 90 5.81 0.52 18.34
CA GLN A 90 5.86 0.63 16.89
C GLN A 90 7.31 0.46 16.43
N ASP A 91 7.45 -0.16 15.28
CA ASP A 91 8.63 -0.27 14.42
C ASP A 91 8.38 0.47 13.10
N CYS A 92 9.23 0.28 12.09
CA CYS A 92 8.97 0.87 10.79
C CYS A 92 7.68 0.30 10.21
N PHE A 93 6.69 1.16 10.00
CA PHE A 93 5.41 0.77 9.43
C PHE A 93 5.55 0.28 7.96
N PHE A 94 6.54 0.82 7.23
CA PHE A 94 6.72 0.60 5.79
C PHE A 94 7.71 -0.51 5.42
N ASP A 95 8.15 -1.34 6.36
CA ASP A 95 9.16 -2.39 6.09
C ASP A 95 8.58 -3.80 5.86
N GLY A 96 7.25 -3.91 5.84
CA GLY A 96 6.52 -5.15 5.55
C GLY A 96 6.73 -6.28 6.57
N ASN A 97 7.25 -5.97 7.75
CA ASN A 97 7.38 -6.93 8.84
C ASN A 97 7.08 -6.29 10.20
N SER A 98 7.16 -7.09 11.27
CA SER A 98 6.79 -6.65 12.61
C SER A 98 7.85 -7.08 13.63
N GLY A 99 8.26 -6.13 14.48
CA GLY A 99 9.33 -6.19 15.44
C GLY A 99 10.63 -5.48 15.01
N ALA A 100 11.16 -4.64 15.92
CA ALA A 100 12.41 -3.86 15.84
C ALA A 100 13.75 -4.62 15.60
N GLY A 101 13.73 -5.82 15.01
CA GLY A 101 14.87 -6.73 14.88
C GLY A 101 15.86 -6.33 13.80
N ASP A 102 15.37 -5.77 12.69
CA ASP A 102 16.15 -5.57 11.47
C ASP A 102 16.30 -4.09 11.07
N ASP A 103 15.40 -3.21 11.52
CA ASP A 103 15.33 -1.77 11.24
C ASP A 103 15.81 -0.88 12.43
N LYS A 104 15.71 -1.38 13.67
CA LYS A 104 15.99 -0.69 14.94
C LYS A 104 15.09 0.52 15.22
N CYS A 105 13.94 0.63 14.55
CA CYS A 105 12.94 1.62 14.90
C CYS A 105 12.35 1.30 16.27
N GLU A 106 12.25 2.32 17.14
CA GLU A 106 11.60 2.15 18.44
C GLU A 106 10.78 3.40 18.75
N TRP A 107 9.47 3.25 18.62
CA TRP A 107 8.51 4.24 19.05
C TRP A 107 7.47 3.63 19.97
N ASN A 108 6.85 4.49 20.78
CA ASN A 108 5.76 4.09 21.63
C ASN A 108 4.59 5.04 21.47
N LEU A 109 3.39 4.55 21.19
CA LEU A 109 2.20 5.38 21.01
C LEU A 109 1.83 6.20 22.25
N LYS A 110 2.32 5.81 23.44
CA LYS A 110 2.23 6.64 24.66
C LYS A 110 2.91 8.00 24.54
N CYS A 111 3.82 8.16 23.58
CA CYS A 111 4.54 9.39 23.33
C CYS A 111 3.73 10.38 22.49
N ASP A 112 2.69 9.93 21.83
CA ASP A 112 1.90 10.75 20.90
C ASP A 112 0.71 11.41 21.61
N PRO A 113 0.67 12.76 21.72
CA PRO A 113 -0.40 13.48 22.39
C PRO A 113 -1.78 13.36 21.72
N GLU A 114 -1.86 13.00 20.43
CA GLU A 114 -3.14 12.76 19.72
C GLU A 114 -3.75 11.40 20.05
N ASN A 115 -3.01 10.55 20.78
CA ASN A 115 -3.47 9.27 21.31
C ASN A 115 -3.96 8.27 20.24
N PRO A 116 -3.17 7.99 19.18
CA PRO A 116 -3.51 6.97 18.18
C PRO A 116 -3.69 5.58 18.81
N GLY A 117 -2.95 5.26 19.88
CA GLY A 117 -3.10 4.01 20.62
C GLY A 117 -4.43 3.83 21.37
N GLY A 118 -5.28 4.85 21.41
CA GLY A 118 -6.64 4.75 21.96
C GLY A 118 -6.68 4.32 23.43
N ASP A 119 -7.68 3.49 23.78
CA ASP A 119 -7.85 2.96 25.14
C ASP A 119 -6.83 1.85 25.48
N ASP A 120 -6.30 1.16 24.47
CA ASP A 120 -5.36 0.05 24.63
C ASP A 120 -3.93 0.56 24.92
N CYS A 121 -3.58 1.72 24.38
CA CYS A 121 -2.33 2.42 24.64
C CYS A 121 -2.52 3.93 24.79
N PRO A 122 -3.06 4.39 25.93
CA PRO A 122 -3.33 5.79 26.14
C PRO A 122 -2.04 6.60 26.25
N TYR A 123 -2.03 7.80 25.65
CA TYR A 123 -1.01 8.82 25.79
C TYR A 123 -0.62 9.01 27.27
N ASP A 124 0.68 9.00 27.53
CA ASP A 124 1.25 9.17 28.86
C ASP A 124 2.38 10.20 28.80
N PRO A 125 2.14 11.47 29.19
CA PRO A 125 3.15 12.53 29.16
C PRO A 125 4.34 12.27 30.10
N ASP A 126 4.22 11.32 31.04
CA ASP A 126 5.29 10.92 31.96
C ASP A 126 6.04 9.66 31.46
N PHE A 127 5.66 9.11 30.30
CA PHE A 127 6.33 7.96 29.71
C PHE A 127 7.76 8.31 29.30
N SER A 128 8.72 7.58 29.85
CA SER A 128 10.13 7.97 29.78
C SER A 128 10.87 7.46 28.53
N ASN A 129 10.24 6.62 27.71
CA ASN A 129 10.86 6.00 26.53
C ASN A 129 10.29 6.61 25.23
N CYS A 130 10.28 7.94 25.16
CA CYS A 130 9.99 8.71 23.96
C CYS A 130 11.32 9.26 23.43
N PRO A 131 12.03 8.50 22.57
CA PRO A 131 13.31 8.97 22.04
C PRO A 131 13.09 10.22 21.19
N GLU A 132 13.84 11.29 21.48
CA GLU A 132 13.84 12.51 20.64
C GLU A 132 14.47 12.26 19.26
N MET A 133 15.34 11.26 19.15
CA MET A 133 15.97 10.84 17.90
C MET A 133 15.93 9.32 17.79
N GLN A 134 15.54 8.83 16.63
CA GLN A 134 15.58 7.45 16.21
C GLN A 134 17.01 6.98 15.95
N ASN A 135 17.14 5.65 15.84
CA ASN A 135 18.41 5.08 15.42
C ASN A 135 18.72 5.51 13.98
N GLU A 136 19.98 5.82 13.66
CA GLU A 136 20.39 6.09 12.27
C GLU A 136 19.98 4.95 11.30
N GLN A 137 19.93 3.70 11.78
CA GLN A 137 19.46 2.58 10.97
C GLN A 137 17.95 2.58 10.75
N CYS A 138 17.17 3.12 11.69
CA CYS A 138 15.73 3.28 11.49
C CYS A 138 15.49 4.28 10.36
N VAL A 139 16.09 5.46 10.45
CA VAL A 139 16.00 6.52 9.42
C VAL A 139 16.47 6.04 8.05
N MET A 140 17.51 5.20 7.99
CA MET A 140 18.05 4.72 6.71
C MET A 140 17.32 3.50 6.12
N ASN A 141 16.68 2.68 6.94
CA ASN A 141 16.08 1.42 6.49
C ASN A 141 14.56 1.52 6.34
N CYS A 142 13.93 2.46 7.04
CA CYS A 142 12.50 2.68 6.91
C CYS A 142 12.21 3.44 5.63
N GLN A 143 11.48 2.81 4.71
CA GLN A 143 11.11 3.39 3.41
C GLN A 143 9.89 4.31 3.58
N VAL A 144 10.10 5.42 4.29
CA VAL A 144 9.03 6.37 4.58
C VAL A 144 8.61 7.07 3.28
N PRO A 145 7.31 7.03 2.90
CA PRO A 145 6.82 7.77 1.75
C PRO A 145 6.68 9.27 2.05
N ASN A 146 6.70 10.07 0.97
CA ASN A 146 6.46 11.50 1.00
C ASN A 146 5.15 11.80 1.76
N GLY A 147 5.25 12.51 2.87
CA GLY A 147 4.12 12.90 3.70
C GLY A 147 3.90 12.03 4.94
N CYS A 148 4.75 11.04 5.21
CA CYS A 148 4.61 10.17 6.38
C CYS A 148 5.80 10.26 7.34
N ASP A 149 5.65 9.68 8.53
CA ASP A 149 6.75 9.33 9.43
C ASP A 149 6.99 7.81 9.49
N CYS A 150 8.11 7.36 10.07
CA CYS A 150 8.40 5.92 10.15
C CYS A 150 7.32 5.06 10.79
N PHE A 151 6.43 5.63 11.59
CA PHE A 151 5.52 4.91 12.47
C PHE A 151 4.07 4.92 11.95
N GLY A 152 3.89 5.30 10.68
CA GLY A 152 2.58 5.29 10.02
C GLY A 152 1.72 6.50 10.40
N CYS A 153 2.33 7.64 10.74
CA CYS A 153 1.61 8.91 10.81
C CYS A 153 1.77 9.69 9.50
N CYS A 154 0.69 9.83 8.74
CA CYS A 154 0.72 10.37 7.38
C CYS A 154 -0.20 11.58 7.22
N SER A 155 0.28 12.60 6.49
CA SER A 155 -0.55 13.71 6.06
C SER A 155 -1.25 13.35 4.75
N VAL A 156 -2.57 13.25 4.79
CA VAL A 156 -3.42 13.01 3.62
C VAL A 156 -4.27 14.23 3.35
N GLU A 157 -4.34 14.66 2.09
CA GLU A 157 -5.25 15.74 1.68
C GLU A 157 -6.57 15.17 1.16
N SER A 158 -7.68 15.67 1.69
CA SER A 158 -9.02 15.30 1.23
C SER A 158 -9.95 16.52 1.32
N ASP A 159 -10.71 16.78 0.25
CA ASP A 159 -11.61 17.94 0.14
C ASP A 159 -10.96 19.31 0.47
N GLY A 160 -9.66 19.44 0.18
CA GLY A 160 -8.87 20.65 0.45
C GLY A 160 -8.53 20.88 1.93
N MET A 161 -8.63 19.83 2.75
CA MET A 161 -8.17 19.79 4.13
C MET A 161 -7.09 18.71 4.27
N THR A 162 -6.08 18.99 5.09
CA THR A 162 -5.02 18.04 5.43
C THR A 162 -5.36 17.34 6.75
N TYR A 163 -5.21 16.03 6.78
CA TYR A 163 -5.43 15.17 7.95
C TYR A 163 -4.13 14.43 8.27
N ASP A 164 -3.66 14.53 9.51
CA ASP A 164 -2.59 13.66 10.01
C ASP A 164 -3.24 12.41 10.61
N ILE A 165 -3.18 11.30 9.87
CA ILE A 165 -3.86 10.05 10.19
C ILE A 165 -2.87 8.95 10.57
N TYR A 166 -3.29 8.08 11.48
CA TYR A 166 -2.53 6.90 11.87
C TYR A 166 -2.96 5.70 11.03
N LEU A 167 -2.04 5.15 10.24
CA LEU A 167 -2.31 4.03 9.33
C LEU A 167 -2.56 2.70 10.07
N GLY A 168 -2.16 2.60 11.34
CA GLY A 168 -2.47 1.43 12.17
C GLY A 168 -3.94 1.36 12.64
N ASP A 169 -4.78 2.34 12.29
CA ASP A 169 -6.22 2.29 12.48
C ASP A 169 -6.87 1.41 11.40
N PRO A 170 -7.40 0.22 11.75
CA PRO A 170 -7.93 -0.74 10.77
C PRO A 170 -9.24 -0.30 10.12
N ASP A 171 -9.86 0.79 10.59
CA ASP A 171 -11.08 1.35 10.01
C ASP A 171 -10.79 2.66 9.23
N CYS A 172 -9.51 3.04 9.07
CA CYS A 172 -9.11 4.29 8.41
C CYS A 172 -8.89 4.11 6.91
N SER A 173 -9.62 4.86 6.10
CA SER A 173 -9.47 4.93 4.63
C SER A 173 -9.70 6.34 4.12
N LEU A 174 -9.33 6.62 2.87
CA LEU A 174 -9.55 7.92 2.24
C LEU A 174 -11.05 8.29 2.23
N ALA A 175 -11.94 7.32 2.02
CA ALA A 175 -13.38 7.51 2.02
C ALA A 175 -13.95 7.88 3.41
N MET A 176 -13.24 7.52 4.49
CA MET A 176 -13.64 7.78 5.87
C MET A 176 -12.64 8.64 6.64
N ILE A 177 -11.82 9.44 5.94
CA ILE A 177 -10.66 10.14 6.48
C ILE A 177 -10.94 10.95 7.77
N GLU A 178 -12.14 11.54 7.90
CA GLU A 178 -12.54 12.30 9.09
C GLU A 178 -12.74 11.44 10.35
N GLN A 179 -12.84 10.13 10.20
CA GLN A 179 -13.05 9.15 11.28
C GLN A 179 -11.75 8.46 11.70
N CYS A 180 -10.69 8.59 10.90
CA CYS A 180 -9.37 8.05 11.21
C CYS A 180 -8.85 8.56 12.54
N GLN A 181 -8.14 7.70 13.26
CA GLN A 181 -7.40 8.11 14.44
C GLN A 181 -6.31 9.14 14.07
N PRO A 182 -6.26 10.30 14.73
CA PRO A 182 -5.20 11.27 14.49
C PRO A 182 -3.90 10.85 15.17
N CYS A 183 -2.79 11.40 14.69
CA CYS A 183 -1.44 11.19 15.23
C CYS A 183 -0.60 12.46 15.15
N THR A 184 0.54 12.44 15.82
CA THR A 184 1.60 13.44 15.71
C THR A 184 2.82 12.80 15.05
N LYS A 185 3.28 13.37 13.93
CA LYS A 185 4.47 12.88 13.23
C LYS A 185 5.73 12.95 14.10
N ASN A 186 6.60 11.96 13.92
CA ASN A 186 7.95 11.94 14.44
C ASN A 186 8.90 12.68 13.49
N GLU A 187 9.21 13.94 13.81
CA GLU A 187 10.08 14.84 13.02
C GLU A 187 11.53 14.35 12.82
N ASP A 188 11.97 13.28 13.49
CA ASP A 188 13.33 12.75 13.30
C ASP A 188 13.44 11.82 12.08
N CYS A 189 12.30 11.29 11.63
CA CYS A 189 12.26 10.35 10.52
C CYS A 189 11.00 10.49 9.66
N ASP A 190 10.41 11.69 9.66
CA ASP A 190 9.42 12.04 8.68
C ASP A 190 10.06 12.39 7.34
N ASP A 191 9.30 12.14 6.28
CA ASP A 191 9.56 12.68 4.97
C ASP A 191 8.46 13.71 4.67
N GLU A 192 8.80 14.99 4.70
CA GLU A 192 7.85 16.06 4.40
C GLU A 192 7.57 16.05 2.90
N CYS A 193 6.31 15.86 2.49
CA CYS A 193 5.95 15.96 1.08
C CYS A 193 6.01 17.42 0.60
N VAL A 194 6.70 17.65 -0.52
CA VAL A 194 6.86 18.95 -1.18
C VAL A 194 6.33 18.89 -2.62
N PRO A 195 5.01 19.08 -2.85
CA PRO A 195 4.42 19.03 -4.20
C PRO A 195 5.08 19.98 -5.21
N GLU A 196 5.57 21.13 -4.76
CA GLU A 196 6.27 22.13 -5.59
C GLU A 196 7.61 21.63 -6.16
N MET A 197 8.15 20.53 -5.62
CA MET A 197 9.29 19.79 -6.16
C MET A 197 8.85 18.57 -6.99
N CYS A 198 7.57 18.51 -7.36
CA CYS A 198 6.95 17.40 -8.07
C CYS A 198 6.99 16.08 -7.30
N GLU A 199 7.00 16.12 -5.98
CA GLU A 199 6.76 14.94 -5.14
C GLU A 199 5.27 14.62 -5.14
N LEU A 200 4.92 13.36 -5.43
CA LEU A 200 3.57 12.86 -5.20
C LEU A 200 3.46 12.49 -3.72
N CYS A 201 2.48 13.05 -3.01
CA CYS A 201 2.30 12.76 -1.59
C CYS A 201 1.54 11.46 -1.36
N PHE A 202 1.68 10.90 -0.16
CA PHE A 202 0.88 9.77 0.29
C PHE A 202 -0.63 10.04 0.12
N GLY A 203 -1.32 9.08 -0.50
CA GLY A 203 -2.75 9.15 -0.77
C GLY A 203 -3.18 10.06 -1.93
N GLN A 204 -2.25 10.57 -2.75
CA GLN A 204 -2.56 11.37 -3.94
C GLN A 204 -2.46 10.58 -5.25
N ASP A 205 -3.22 11.02 -6.25
CA ASP A 205 -3.11 10.55 -7.64
C ASP A 205 -2.15 11.44 -8.44
N PRO A 206 -1.48 10.95 -9.50
CA PRO A 206 -0.65 11.78 -10.37
C PRO A 206 -1.32 13.06 -10.92
N ASP A 207 -2.65 13.09 -11.05
CA ASP A 207 -3.41 14.28 -11.44
C ASP A 207 -3.43 15.39 -10.35
N ASP A 208 -3.04 15.07 -9.10
CA ASP A 208 -2.92 16.02 -8.00
C ASP A 208 -1.59 16.80 -8.01
N LEU A 209 -0.61 16.36 -8.81
CA LEU A 209 0.65 17.06 -8.98
C LEU A 209 0.45 18.48 -9.55
N PRO A 210 1.31 19.45 -9.19
CA PRO A 210 1.24 20.78 -9.79
C PRO A 210 1.31 20.76 -11.33
N PRO A 211 0.58 21.64 -12.04
CA PRO A 211 0.51 21.63 -13.50
C PRO A 211 1.85 21.81 -14.25
N GLU A 212 2.89 22.27 -13.57
CA GLU A 212 4.26 22.38 -14.07
C GLU A 212 5.04 21.05 -14.05
N CYS A 213 4.56 20.05 -13.33
CA CYS A 213 5.18 18.74 -13.22
C CYS A 213 4.78 17.86 -14.41
N ASP A 214 5.78 17.19 -15.00
CA ASP A 214 5.57 16.20 -16.08
C ASP A 214 5.43 14.76 -15.52
N GLY A 215 5.25 14.63 -14.21
CA GLY A 215 5.23 13.38 -13.43
C GLY A 215 5.94 13.56 -12.08
N ALA A 216 5.94 12.52 -11.26
CA ALA A 216 6.63 12.54 -9.97
C ALA A 216 8.16 12.61 -10.15
N GLU A 217 8.82 13.42 -9.33
CA GLU A 217 10.29 13.43 -9.20
C GLU A 217 10.71 12.45 -8.10
N CYS A 218 11.67 11.58 -8.45
CA CYS A 218 12.18 10.54 -7.56
C CYS A 218 13.64 10.75 -7.19
N ASP A 219 14.05 10.14 -6.09
CA ASP A 219 15.45 10.08 -5.65
C ASP A 219 16.43 9.58 -6.73
N GLU A 220 17.71 9.96 -6.57
CA GLU A 220 18.76 9.64 -7.53
C GLU A 220 18.86 8.12 -7.80
N GLY A 221 18.50 7.72 -9.02
CA GLY A 221 18.59 6.34 -9.48
C GLY A 221 17.28 5.55 -9.44
N LYS A 222 16.21 6.13 -8.89
CA LYS A 222 14.85 5.58 -9.00
C LYS A 222 14.18 6.04 -10.30
N GLN A 223 13.30 5.20 -10.83
CA GLN A 223 12.49 5.53 -12.00
C GLN A 223 11.17 6.12 -11.51
N SER A 224 10.69 7.20 -12.13
CA SER A 224 9.31 7.62 -11.93
C SER A 224 8.36 6.63 -12.59
N CYS A 225 7.14 6.56 -12.08
CA CYS A 225 6.11 5.67 -12.57
C CYS A 225 4.74 6.28 -12.51
N THR A 226 3.83 5.64 -13.23
CA THR A 226 2.39 5.89 -13.16
C THR A 226 1.69 4.55 -13.04
N VAL A 227 0.60 4.52 -12.30
CA VAL A 227 -0.34 3.41 -12.24
C VAL A 227 -1.68 3.89 -12.77
N ASP A 228 -2.37 3.06 -13.56
CA ASP A 228 -3.77 3.33 -13.94
C ASP A 228 -4.75 2.64 -12.99
N ASN A 229 -6.02 3.02 -13.02
CA ASN A 229 -7.05 2.43 -12.16
C ASN A 229 -7.23 0.90 -12.32
N GLU A 230 -6.63 0.27 -13.34
CA GLU A 230 -6.65 -1.19 -13.51
C GLU A 230 -5.42 -1.86 -12.86
N GLY A 231 -4.62 -1.12 -12.09
CA GLY A 231 -3.42 -1.61 -11.39
C GLY A 231 -2.21 -1.75 -12.31
N VAL A 232 -2.25 -1.18 -13.53
CA VAL A 232 -1.15 -1.31 -14.49
C VAL A 232 -0.12 -0.22 -14.24
N ASP A 233 1.03 -0.60 -13.69
CA ASP A 233 2.19 0.27 -13.58
C ASP A 233 3.20 0.11 -14.75
N ASP A 234 4.13 1.07 -14.87
CA ASP A 234 5.25 1.04 -15.81
C ASP A 234 6.61 0.76 -15.13
N CYS A 235 6.58 0.16 -13.94
CA CYS A 235 7.77 -0.27 -13.22
C CYS A 235 8.38 -1.54 -13.82
N PRO A 236 9.71 -1.71 -13.71
CA PRO A 236 10.37 -2.93 -14.13
C PRO A 236 10.02 -4.12 -13.22
N GLU A 237 10.15 -5.34 -13.73
CA GLU A 237 9.95 -6.58 -12.95
C GLU A 237 10.75 -6.56 -11.63
N GLY A 238 10.06 -6.87 -10.52
CA GLY A 238 10.63 -6.82 -9.16
C GLY A 238 10.47 -5.47 -8.46
N TYR A 239 9.75 -4.52 -9.09
CA TYR A 239 9.40 -3.22 -8.54
C TYR A 239 7.90 -3.00 -8.61
N PHE A 240 7.40 -2.08 -7.80
CA PHE A 240 6.02 -1.58 -7.82
C PHE A 240 6.03 -0.06 -7.76
N CYS A 241 4.95 0.57 -8.23
CA CYS A 241 4.84 2.02 -8.19
C CYS A 241 4.33 2.49 -6.82
N PHE A 242 5.12 3.26 -6.09
CA PHE A 242 4.76 3.83 -4.80
C PHE A 242 5.04 5.33 -4.79
N VAL A 243 4.03 6.14 -4.48
CA VAL A 243 4.11 7.61 -4.53
C VAL A 243 4.81 8.15 -5.80
N GLY A 244 4.50 7.53 -6.94
CA GLY A 244 5.02 7.92 -8.26
C GLY A 244 6.46 7.48 -8.55
N CYS A 245 7.06 6.64 -7.70
CA CYS A 245 8.40 6.11 -7.84
C CYS A 245 8.43 4.58 -7.79
N CYS A 246 9.24 3.96 -8.66
CA CYS A 246 9.42 2.51 -8.64
C CYS A 246 10.26 2.08 -7.44
N GLU A 247 9.62 1.43 -6.47
CA GLU A 247 10.24 0.86 -5.29
C GLU A 247 10.44 -0.64 -5.43
N VAL A 248 11.45 -1.17 -4.74
CA VAL A 248 11.72 -2.62 -4.74
C VAL A 248 10.66 -3.32 -3.93
N ILE A 249 10.10 -4.40 -4.47
CA ILE A 249 9.19 -5.27 -3.71
C ILE A 249 10.02 -5.95 -2.60
N ILE A 250 9.73 -5.63 -1.34
CA ILE A 250 10.41 -6.24 -0.20
C ILE A 250 9.77 -7.62 0.04
N GLU A 251 10.51 -8.68 -0.32
CA GLU A 251 10.07 -10.07 -0.18
C GLU A 251 9.96 -10.57 1.26
#